data_AF-A0A353FBN2-F1
#
_entry.id   AF-A0A353FBN2-F1
#
_cell.length_a   1.000
_cell.length_b   1.000
_cell.length_c   1.000
_cell.angle_alpha   90.00
_cell.angle_beta   90.00
_cell.angle_gamma   90.00
#
_symmetry.space_group_name_H-M   'P 1'
#
loop_
_entity.id
_entity.type
_entity.pdbx_description
1 polymer ?
#
loop_
_entity_poly.entity_id
_entity_poly.type
_entity_poly.pdbx_seq_one_letter_code
_entity_poly.pdbx_strand_id
1 'polypeptide(L)'
;FYFSYQIKKNTNVLIVNSDESVNEIQKVYALEPIYNTKIVSQGAFSKDQLKGVDLLLLNGINEISSFMSETLIQFVKSNGSLVVFPGKTLKKENINVFLSKLQLPKFGEIISNGTKIKNIEYKAPFFKGMFNQEEKNLRLPSVSKLFKLVRTNKTRAYDLLSLQNGFPLFVQSSTNNQVFLYASSLSSEYSTFTQDALFPSILLRIGELSQRTPPLFLTLGKERGYPLYDVSNQENPIHLIKNEQDIIPKVIHQKNSIYSEISIYGTGFFELLEAGIYNISDSKIKKGQLALNYDRKESSMAYANQKEVMAFFNKKNMGVIDYTNNSKKVIINSQNKALQNLWKIFLLGALFCFISELLVLKFWK
;
A
#
# COMPACT_ATOMS: atom_id res chain seq x y z
N PHE A 1 -0.47 -3.50 24.59
CA PHE A 1 -0.46 -3.61 23.12
C PHE A 1 -1.91 -3.76 22.68
N TYR A 2 -2.35 -2.92 21.77
CA TYR A 2 -3.74 -2.81 21.33
C TYR A 2 -3.87 -3.23 19.88
N PHE A 3 -4.98 -3.88 19.54
CA PHE A 3 -5.38 -4.13 18.17
C PHE A 3 -6.89 -3.95 18.07
N SER A 4 -7.36 -3.59 16.88
CA SER A 4 -8.77 -3.48 16.54
C SER A 4 -9.04 -4.22 15.25
N TYR A 5 -10.15 -4.94 15.19
CA TYR A 5 -10.59 -5.64 14.00
C TYR A 5 -12.05 -5.31 13.73
N GLN A 6 -12.33 -4.83 12.52
CA GLN A 6 -13.68 -4.49 12.11
C GLN A 6 -14.24 -5.61 11.25
N ILE A 7 -15.29 -6.26 11.76
CA ILE A 7 -16.07 -7.22 10.98
C ILE A 7 -16.98 -6.41 10.07
N LYS A 8 -16.70 -6.42 8.77
CA LYS A 8 -17.60 -5.83 7.79
C LYS A 8 -18.84 -6.71 7.67
N LYS A 9 -20.02 -6.08 7.76
CA LYS A 9 -21.30 -6.77 7.60
C LYS A 9 -21.57 -7.14 6.15
N ASN A 10 -21.14 -6.30 5.22
CA ASN A 10 -21.38 -6.45 3.79
C ASN A 10 -20.08 -6.21 3.00
N THR A 11 -19.97 -6.83 1.82
CA THR A 11 -18.94 -6.58 0.80
C THR A 11 -19.58 -5.85 -0.37
N ASN A 12 -19.08 -4.67 -0.73
CA ASN A 12 -19.60 -3.92 -1.87
C ASN A 12 -18.94 -4.41 -3.18
N VAL A 13 -19.73 -4.92 -4.11
CA VAL A 13 -19.28 -5.49 -5.38
C VAL A 13 -19.74 -4.62 -6.54
N LEU A 14 -18.82 -4.17 -7.39
CA LEU A 14 -19.12 -3.47 -8.64
C LEU A 14 -18.83 -4.38 -9.84
N ILE A 15 -19.85 -4.65 -10.65
CA ILE A 15 -19.71 -5.41 -11.90
C ILE A 15 -19.81 -4.41 -13.06
N VAL A 16 -18.77 -4.35 -13.89
CA VAL A 16 -18.73 -3.56 -15.10
C VAL A 16 -18.94 -4.48 -16.30
N ASN A 17 -20.12 -4.38 -16.91
CA ASN A 17 -20.52 -5.21 -18.05
C ASN A 17 -20.16 -4.56 -19.38
N SER A 18 -19.57 -5.33 -20.28
CA SER A 18 -19.50 -5.00 -21.71
C SER A 18 -20.68 -5.60 -22.49
N ASP A 19 -20.69 -5.43 -23.81
CA ASP A 19 -21.65 -6.07 -24.71
C ASP A 19 -21.51 -7.61 -24.76
N GLU A 20 -20.37 -8.16 -24.35
CA GLU A 20 -20.10 -9.60 -24.30
C GLU A 20 -20.08 -10.14 -22.85
N SER A 21 -20.74 -9.43 -21.94
CA SER A 21 -20.90 -9.82 -20.55
C SER A 21 -21.83 -11.03 -20.38
N VAL A 22 -21.66 -11.75 -19.27
CA VAL A 22 -22.51 -12.89 -18.90
C VAL A 22 -23.23 -12.63 -17.58
N ASN A 23 -24.42 -13.20 -17.38
CA ASN A 23 -25.24 -12.93 -16.19
C ASN A 23 -24.82 -13.77 -14.97
N GLU A 24 -23.99 -14.79 -15.16
CA GLU A 24 -23.64 -15.78 -14.13
C GLU A 24 -22.87 -15.14 -12.96
N ILE A 25 -22.03 -14.13 -13.21
CA ILE A 25 -21.35 -13.40 -12.14
C ILE A 25 -22.35 -12.75 -11.18
N GLN A 26 -23.36 -12.05 -11.73
CA GLN A 26 -24.41 -11.42 -10.93
C GLN A 26 -25.19 -12.47 -10.13
N LYS A 27 -25.55 -13.59 -10.77
CA LYS A 27 -26.28 -14.68 -10.10
C LYS A 27 -25.52 -15.20 -8.89
N VAL A 28 -24.20 -15.39 -9.00
CA VAL A 28 -23.37 -15.89 -7.89
C VAL A 28 -23.39 -14.95 -6.69
N TYR A 29 -23.15 -13.65 -6.89
CA TYR A 29 -23.14 -12.70 -5.77
C TYR A 29 -24.55 -12.43 -5.21
N ALA A 30 -25.60 -12.69 -5.98
CA ALA A 30 -26.97 -12.64 -5.48
C ALA A 30 -27.35 -13.82 -4.55
N LEU A 31 -26.55 -14.88 -4.50
CA LEU A 31 -26.81 -16.05 -3.62
C LEU A 31 -26.68 -15.71 -2.14
N GLU A 32 -25.81 -14.76 -1.78
CA GLU A 32 -25.46 -14.46 -0.40
C GLU A 32 -25.77 -12.98 -0.07
N PRO A 33 -26.54 -12.70 0.99
CA PRO A 33 -26.97 -11.34 1.34
C PRO A 33 -25.81 -10.43 1.79
N ILE A 34 -24.64 -11.00 2.07
CA ILE A 34 -23.43 -10.26 2.41
C ILE A 34 -22.93 -9.39 1.24
N TYR A 35 -23.24 -9.72 -0.01
CA TYR A 35 -22.76 -8.96 -1.17
C TYR A 35 -23.76 -7.90 -1.62
N ASN A 36 -23.36 -6.64 -1.49
CA ASN A 36 -24.10 -5.53 -2.07
C ASN A 36 -23.60 -5.27 -3.49
N THR A 37 -24.34 -5.79 -4.47
CA THR A 37 -23.90 -5.77 -5.88
C THR A 37 -24.49 -4.60 -6.63
N LYS A 38 -23.63 -3.80 -7.28
CA LYS A 38 -24.00 -2.76 -8.24
C LYS A 38 -23.48 -3.13 -9.62
N ILE A 39 -24.31 -2.93 -10.64
CA ILE A 39 -23.96 -3.25 -12.03
C ILE A 39 -23.99 -1.97 -12.85
N VAL A 40 -22.97 -1.78 -13.67
CA VAL A 40 -22.86 -0.65 -14.59
C VAL A 40 -22.37 -1.14 -15.95
N SER A 41 -22.79 -0.47 -17.02
CA SER A 41 -22.19 -0.72 -18.34
C SER A 41 -20.80 -0.09 -18.41
N GLN A 42 -19.94 -0.65 -19.27
CA GLN A 42 -18.59 -0.13 -19.51
C GLN A 42 -18.59 1.36 -19.89
N GLY A 43 -19.56 1.80 -20.70
CA GLY A 43 -19.70 3.21 -21.12
C GLY A 43 -20.16 4.16 -20.01
N ALA A 44 -20.86 3.64 -18.99
CA ALA A 44 -21.35 4.42 -17.84
C ALA A 44 -20.39 4.37 -16.63
N PHE A 45 -19.22 3.74 -16.78
CA PHE A 45 -18.24 3.63 -15.72
C PHE A 45 -17.68 5.01 -15.33
N SER A 46 -17.72 5.32 -14.04
CA SER A 46 -17.14 6.55 -13.50
C SER A 46 -16.36 6.29 -12.21
N LYS A 47 -15.39 7.18 -11.93
CA LYS A 47 -14.54 7.06 -10.73
C LYS A 47 -15.34 7.11 -9.42
N ASP A 48 -16.42 7.90 -9.36
CA ASP A 48 -17.23 8.03 -8.15
C ASP A 48 -17.92 6.73 -7.74
N GLN A 49 -18.19 5.84 -8.70
CA GLN A 49 -18.77 4.53 -8.43
C GLN A 49 -17.82 3.59 -7.67
N LEU A 50 -16.52 3.93 -7.57
CA LEU A 50 -15.52 3.12 -6.86
C LEU A 50 -15.39 3.46 -5.38
N LYS A 51 -16.01 4.55 -4.92
CA LYS A 51 -15.99 4.92 -3.49
C LYS A 51 -16.70 3.82 -2.69
N GLY A 52 -16.04 3.32 -1.65
CA GLY A 52 -16.57 2.24 -0.80
C GLY A 52 -16.66 0.86 -1.47
N VAL A 53 -16.19 0.67 -2.71
CA VAL A 53 -16.20 -0.63 -3.40
C VAL A 53 -15.04 -1.51 -2.93
N ASP A 54 -15.34 -2.73 -2.52
CA ASP A 54 -14.35 -3.73 -2.09
C ASP A 54 -13.83 -4.53 -3.30
N LEU A 55 -14.75 -4.98 -4.16
CA LEU A 55 -14.49 -5.83 -5.32
C LEU A 55 -15.03 -5.22 -6.60
N LEU A 56 -14.20 -5.23 -7.64
CA LEU A 56 -14.58 -4.87 -9.00
C LEU A 56 -14.37 -6.03 -9.97
N LEU A 57 -15.39 -6.37 -10.75
CA LEU A 57 -15.30 -7.37 -11.80
C LEU A 57 -15.52 -6.73 -13.18
N LEU A 58 -14.56 -6.89 -14.08
CA LEU A 58 -14.73 -6.58 -15.50
C LEU A 58 -15.27 -7.82 -16.19
N ASN A 59 -16.50 -7.73 -16.70
CA ASN A 59 -17.24 -8.86 -17.24
C ASN A 59 -17.31 -8.76 -18.77
N GLY A 60 -16.52 -9.61 -19.45
CA GLY A 60 -16.51 -9.70 -20.91
C GLY A 60 -15.78 -8.56 -21.61
N ILE A 61 -14.83 -7.90 -20.95
CA ILE A 61 -14.25 -6.66 -21.50
C ILE A 61 -13.35 -6.92 -22.72
N ASN A 62 -13.57 -6.15 -23.79
CA ASN A 62 -12.80 -6.27 -25.04
C ASN A 62 -11.68 -5.23 -25.17
N GLU A 63 -11.85 -4.09 -24.53
CA GLU A 63 -10.88 -3.00 -24.52
C GLU A 63 -11.00 -2.20 -23.22
N ILE A 64 -9.94 -1.49 -22.85
CA ILE A 64 -9.93 -0.62 -21.66
C ILE A 64 -9.40 0.74 -22.10
N SER A 65 -10.18 1.80 -21.87
CA SER A 65 -9.76 3.16 -22.15
C SER A 65 -8.65 3.62 -21.21
N SER A 66 -7.85 4.61 -21.61
CA SER A 66 -6.79 5.18 -20.74
C SER A 66 -7.34 5.68 -19.40
N PHE A 67 -8.52 6.34 -19.42
CA PHE A 67 -9.20 6.80 -18.21
C PHE A 67 -9.57 5.65 -17.26
N MET A 68 -10.19 4.59 -17.78
CA MET A 68 -10.54 3.41 -16.97
C MET A 68 -9.28 2.70 -16.46
N SER A 69 -8.25 2.55 -17.30
CA SER A 69 -6.96 1.96 -16.94
C SER A 69 -6.34 2.65 -15.72
N GLU A 70 -6.20 3.98 -15.77
CA GLU A 70 -5.62 4.76 -14.66
C GLU A 70 -6.47 4.67 -13.40
N THR A 71 -7.78 4.78 -13.55
CA THR A 71 -8.74 4.72 -12.44
C THR A 71 -8.69 3.36 -11.73
N LEU A 72 -8.68 2.26 -12.48
CA LEU A 72 -8.59 0.90 -11.93
C LEU A 72 -7.23 0.61 -11.29
N ILE A 73 -6.14 1.15 -11.84
CA ILE A 73 -4.82 1.03 -11.21
C ILE A 73 -4.80 1.72 -9.85
N GLN A 74 -5.42 2.90 -9.73
CA GLN A 74 -5.54 3.58 -8.44
C GLN A 74 -6.43 2.81 -7.47
N PHE A 75 -7.51 2.22 -7.96
CA PHE A 75 -8.37 1.33 -7.18
C PHE A 75 -7.57 0.15 -6.61
N VAL A 76 -6.78 -0.55 -7.43
CA VAL A 76 -5.91 -1.64 -6.98
C VAL A 76 -4.86 -1.16 -5.97
N LYS A 77 -4.23 0.00 -6.21
CA LYS A 77 -3.27 0.59 -5.26
C LYS A 77 -3.87 0.94 -3.90
N SER A 78 -5.19 1.11 -3.83
CA SER A 78 -5.92 1.36 -2.58
C SER A 78 -6.41 0.09 -1.87
N ASN A 79 -5.82 -1.08 -2.17
CA ASN A 79 -6.29 -2.40 -1.75
C ASN A 79 -7.72 -2.72 -2.25
N GLY A 80 -8.06 -2.28 -3.46
CA GLY A 80 -9.26 -2.75 -4.14
C GLY A 80 -9.01 -4.07 -4.87
N SER A 81 -9.98 -4.99 -4.81
CA SER A 81 -9.88 -6.27 -5.50
C SER A 81 -10.42 -6.18 -6.91
N LEU A 82 -9.66 -6.68 -7.88
CA LEU A 82 -9.97 -6.57 -9.30
C LEU A 82 -9.93 -7.96 -9.95
N VAL A 83 -11.01 -8.31 -10.67
CA VAL A 83 -11.05 -9.50 -11.51
C VAL A 83 -11.31 -9.09 -12.95
N VAL A 84 -10.52 -9.64 -13.86
CA VAL A 84 -10.65 -9.38 -15.30
C VAL A 84 -11.09 -10.65 -16.02
N PHE A 85 -12.32 -10.62 -16.56
CA PHE A 85 -12.82 -11.60 -17.51
C PHE A 85 -12.85 -10.98 -18.91
N PRO A 86 -12.05 -11.48 -19.87
CA PRO A 86 -12.04 -10.94 -21.21
C PRO A 86 -13.29 -11.32 -22.00
N GLY A 87 -13.62 -10.51 -23.00
CA GLY A 87 -14.58 -10.87 -24.03
C GLY A 87 -13.97 -11.80 -25.09
N LYS A 88 -14.71 -12.05 -26.17
CA LYS A 88 -14.32 -12.88 -27.31
C LYS A 88 -13.39 -12.12 -28.26
N THR A 89 -13.62 -10.81 -28.46
CA THR A 89 -12.92 -9.98 -29.45
C THR A 89 -12.00 -8.93 -28.81
N LEU A 90 -10.92 -9.39 -28.17
CA LEU A 90 -9.96 -8.51 -27.48
C LEU A 90 -9.18 -7.57 -28.42
N LYS A 91 -9.22 -6.27 -28.13
CA LYS A 91 -8.25 -5.28 -28.67
C LYS A 91 -6.98 -5.30 -27.82
N LYS A 92 -6.02 -6.13 -28.23
CA LYS A 92 -4.86 -6.52 -27.43
C LYS A 92 -3.96 -5.34 -27.05
N GLU A 93 -3.85 -4.27 -27.85
CA GLU A 93 -2.93 -3.17 -27.54
C GLU A 93 -3.25 -2.52 -26.18
N ASN A 94 -4.47 -2.03 -26.02
CA ASN A 94 -4.85 -1.25 -24.84
C ASN A 94 -4.93 -2.11 -23.57
N ILE A 95 -5.51 -3.30 -23.68
CA ILE A 95 -5.66 -4.20 -22.53
C ILE A 95 -4.31 -4.73 -22.05
N ASN A 96 -3.36 -5.04 -22.95
CA ASN A 96 -2.04 -5.53 -22.55
C ASN A 96 -1.20 -4.44 -21.88
N VAL A 97 -1.37 -3.17 -22.25
CA VAL A 97 -0.75 -2.04 -21.53
C VAL A 97 -1.28 -1.99 -20.10
N PHE A 98 -2.60 -2.11 -19.92
CA PHE A 98 -3.23 -2.16 -18.59
C PHE A 98 -2.73 -3.34 -17.75
N LEU A 99 -2.76 -4.57 -18.29
CA LEU A 99 -2.28 -5.77 -17.61
C LEU A 99 -0.81 -5.67 -17.21
N SER A 100 0.03 -5.06 -18.07
CA SER A 100 1.44 -4.85 -17.76
C SER A 100 1.66 -3.92 -16.56
N LYS A 101 0.84 -2.86 -16.43
CA LYS A 101 0.89 -1.96 -15.27
C LYS A 101 0.46 -2.66 -13.97
N LEU A 102 -0.40 -3.67 -14.07
CA LEU A 102 -0.79 -4.57 -12.98
C LEU A 102 0.16 -5.77 -12.79
N GLN A 103 1.24 -5.85 -13.57
CA GLN A 103 2.22 -6.95 -13.54
C GLN A 103 1.64 -8.34 -13.85
N LEU A 104 0.50 -8.37 -14.55
CA LEU A 104 -0.13 -9.60 -15.02
C LEU A 104 0.49 -10.08 -16.36
N PRO A 105 0.27 -11.34 -16.74
CA PRO A 105 0.56 -11.81 -18.10
C PRO A 105 -0.25 -11.03 -19.15
N LYS A 106 0.27 -10.96 -20.37
CA LYS A 106 -0.41 -10.35 -21.52
C LYS A 106 -1.26 -11.38 -22.26
N PHE A 107 -2.32 -10.95 -22.90
CA PHE A 107 -3.05 -11.77 -23.86
C PHE A 107 -2.28 -11.90 -25.18
N GLY A 108 -2.01 -13.14 -25.58
CA GLY A 108 -1.40 -13.54 -26.83
C GLY A 108 -2.45 -14.07 -27.82
N GLU A 109 -2.07 -15.04 -28.65
CA GLU A 109 -2.94 -15.66 -29.64
C GLU A 109 -4.06 -16.51 -29.02
N ILE A 110 -5.14 -16.70 -29.77
CA ILE A 110 -6.24 -17.59 -29.36
C ILE A 110 -5.83 -19.03 -29.66
N ILE A 111 -5.97 -19.90 -28.67
CA ILE A 111 -5.76 -21.33 -28.78
C ILE A 111 -7.14 -21.99 -28.78
N SER A 112 -7.43 -22.81 -29.79
CA SER A 112 -8.73 -23.48 -29.97
C SER A 112 -8.67 -25.01 -29.84
N ASN A 113 -7.64 -25.53 -29.17
CA ASN A 113 -7.44 -26.97 -28.97
C ASN A 113 -8.13 -27.41 -27.69
N GLY A 114 -9.46 -27.46 -27.74
CA GLY A 114 -10.34 -27.68 -26.59
C GLY A 114 -9.80 -28.71 -25.58
N THR A 115 -9.77 -28.33 -24.32
CA THR A 115 -9.13 -29.08 -23.24
C THR A 115 -9.94 -28.95 -21.95
N LYS A 116 -9.58 -29.72 -20.91
CA LYS A 116 -10.20 -29.62 -19.58
C LYS A 116 -9.26 -28.93 -18.61
N ILE A 117 -9.81 -28.37 -17.54
CA ILE A 117 -9.00 -27.97 -16.39
C ILE A 117 -8.39 -29.25 -15.79
N LYS A 118 -7.09 -29.22 -15.49
CA LYS A 118 -6.36 -30.37 -14.95
C LYS A 118 -5.85 -30.09 -13.55
N ASN A 119 -5.27 -28.91 -13.36
CA ASN A 119 -4.52 -28.59 -12.16
C ASN A 119 -5.19 -27.42 -11.43
N ILE A 120 -5.42 -27.61 -10.14
CA ILE A 120 -5.77 -26.58 -9.17
C ILE A 120 -4.55 -26.45 -8.26
N GLU A 121 -4.02 -25.24 -8.10
CA GLU A 121 -2.88 -25.00 -7.21
C GLU A 121 -3.34 -24.99 -5.74
N TYR A 122 -3.64 -26.15 -5.16
CA TYR A 122 -4.18 -26.30 -3.81
C TYR A 122 -3.34 -25.63 -2.72
N LYS A 123 -2.03 -25.48 -2.94
CA LYS A 123 -1.12 -24.83 -1.99
C LYS A 123 -1.17 -23.31 -2.04
N ALA A 124 -1.82 -22.72 -3.05
CA ALA A 124 -1.98 -21.28 -3.12
C ALA A 124 -2.81 -20.79 -1.92
N PRO A 125 -2.40 -19.67 -1.26
CA PRO A 125 -3.18 -19.08 -0.16
C PRO A 125 -4.63 -18.80 -0.53
N PHE A 126 -4.90 -18.55 -1.82
CA PHE A 126 -6.24 -18.40 -2.38
C PHE A 126 -7.17 -19.56 -2.02
N PHE A 127 -6.72 -20.81 -2.16
CA PHE A 127 -7.54 -22.00 -1.94
C PHE A 127 -7.54 -22.52 -0.48
N LYS A 128 -6.85 -21.83 0.43
CA LYS A 128 -6.76 -22.24 1.84
C LYS A 128 -8.15 -22.33 2.47
N GLY A 129 -8.57 -23.53 2.85
CA GLY A 129 -9.86 -23.80 3.47
C GLY A 129 -11.02 -23.98 2.50
N MET A 130 -10.79 -23.96 1.17
CA MET A 130 -11.83 -24.23 0.17
C MET A 130 -12.05 -25.73 -0.09
N PHE A 131 -11.04 -26.56 0.15
CA PHE A 131 -11.06 -27.99 -0.12
C PHE A 131 -10.70 -28.77 1.14
N ASN A 132 -11.45 -29.84 1.43
CA ASN A 132 -11.15 -30.75 2.53
C ASN A 132 -9.97 -31.69 2.19
N GLN A 133 -9.85 -32.07 0.92
CA GLN A 133 -8.79 -32.95 0.41
C GLN A 133 -8.49 -32.63 -1.06
N GLU A 134 -7.26 -32.94 -1.50
CA GLU A 134 -6.88 -32.84 -2.90
C GLU A 134 -7.55 -33.98 -3.70
N GLU A 135 -8.52 -33.63 -4.54
CA GLU A 135 -9.15 -34.63 -5.40
C GLU A 135 -8.35 -34.84 -6.69
N LYS A 136 -7.89 -36.09 -6.89
CA LYS A 136 -7.09 -36.47 -8.06
C LYS A 136 -7.91 -36.67 -9.33
N ASN A 137 -9.23 -36.85 -9.22
CA ASN A 137 -10.13 -37.23 -10.32
C ASN A 137 -11.35 -36.28 -10.45
N LEU A 138 -11.14 -34.98 -10.33
CA LEU A 138 -12.21 -34.00 -10.54
C LEU A 138 -12.63 -34.00 -12.03
N ARG A 139 -13.92 -34.18 -12.28
CA ARG A 139 -14.52 -33.94 -13.60
C ARG A 139 -14.68 -32.43 -13.80
N LEU A 140 -13.58 -31.77 -14.13
CA LEU A 140 -13.54 -30.33 -14.31
C LEU A 140 -14.04 -29.90 -15.71
N PRO A 141 -14.50 -28.64 -15.85
CA PRO A 141 -15.15 -28.17 -17.06
C PRO A 141 -14.20 -28.10 -18.26
N SER A 142 -14.79 -28.09 -19.44
CA SER A 142 -14.08 -27.93 -20.70
C SER A 142 -13.89 -26.45 -21.06
N VAL A 143 -12.72 -26.15 -21.60
CA VAL A 143 -12.34 -24.87 -22.19
C VAL A 143 -11.99 -25.13 -23.64
N SER A 144 -12.88 -24.71 -24.54
CA SER A 144 -12.74 -24.88 -25.99
C SER A 144 -11.75 -23.87 -26.59
N LYS A 145 -11.79 -22.63 -26.10
CA LYS A 145 -10.94 -21.52 -26.57
C LYS A 145 -10.36 -20.74 -25.40
N LEU A 146 -9.15 -20.24 -25.54
CA LEU A 146 -8.50 -19.34 -24.57
C LEU A 146 -7.50 -18.41 -25.26
N PHE A 147 -7.15 -17.33 -24.60
CA PHE A 147 -6.06 -16.45 -24.97
C PHE A 147 -4.76 -16.91 -24.29
N LYS A 148 -3.73 -17.22 -25.08
CA LYS A 148 -2.44 -17.64 -24.54
C LYS A 148 -1.87 -16.53 -23.65
N LEU A 149 -1.61 -16.83 -22.38
CA LEU A 149 -1.00 -15.85 -21.48
C LEU A 149 0.52 -15.78 -21.71
N VAL A 150 1.01 -14.62 -22.12
CA VAL A 150 2.43 -14.35 -22.38
C VAL A 150 3.03 -13.66 -21.16
N ARG A 151 3.96 -14.35 -20.50
CA ARG A 151 4.71 -13.84 -19.35
C ARG A 151 5.93 -13.05 -19.84
N THR A 152 6.25 -11.95 -19.17
CA THR A 152 7.43 -11.12 -19.44
C THR A 152 8.29 -10.98 -18.18
N ASN A 153 9.47 -10.38 -18.28
CA ASN A 153 10.34 -10.11 -17.12
C ASN A 153 9.68 -9.25 -16.04
N LYS A 154 8.62 -8.49 -16.40
CA LYS A 154 7.83 -7.66 -15.48
C LYS A 154 6.65 -8.40 -14.86
N THR A 155 6.31 -9.59 -15.35
CA THR A 155 5.18 -10.36 -14.85
C THR A 155 5.49 -10.89 -13.45
N ARG A 156 4.56 -10.69 -12.53
CA ARG A 156 4.60 -11.14 -11.14
C ARG A 156 3.23 -11.73 -10.82
N ALA A 157 3.03 -12.97 -11.28
CA ALA A 157 1.76 -13.67 -11.11
C ALA A 157 2.01 -15.18 -10.99
N TYR A 158 1.15 -15.88 -10.27
CA TYR A 158 1.12 -17.34 -10.20
C TYR A 158 -0.20 -17.88 -10.75
N ASP A 159 -0.16 -19.12 -11.21
CA ASP A 159 -1.31 -19.79 -11.81
C ASP A 159 -2.13 -20.44 -10.69
N LEU A 160 -3.44 -20.16 -10.67
CA LEU A 160 -4.40 -20.79 -9.77
C LEU A 160 -5.04 -22.02 -10.41
N LEU A 161 -5.37 -21.91 -11.70
CA LEU A 161 -5.92 -22.99 -12.50
C LEU A 161 -5.12 -23.14 -13.79
N SER A 162 -4.84 -24.39 -14.17
CA SER A 162 -4.19 -24.71 -15.44
C SER A 162 -4.87 -25.87 -16.16
N LEU A 163 -4.81 -25.83 -17.48
CA LEU A 163 -5.42 -26.81 -18.37
C LEU A 163 -4.53 -28.02 -18.61
N GLN A 164 -5.07 -29.10 -19.18
CA GLN A 164 -4.29 -30.32 -19.45
C GLN A 164 -3.10 -30.10 -20.40
N ASN A 165 -3.23 -29.13 -21.31
CA ASN A 165 -2.15 -28.72 -22.22
C ASN A 165 -1.12 -27.78 -21.58
N GLY A 166 -1.20 -27.54 -20.26
CA GLY A 166 -0.25 -26.73 -19.51
C GLY A 166 -0.50 -25.22 -19.57
N PHE A 167 -1.49 -24.74 -20.34
CA PHE A 167 -1.80 -23.31 -20.35
C PHE A 167 -2.52 -22.88 -19.07
N PRO A 168 -2.13 -21.74 -18.48
CA PRO A 168 -2.83 -21.18 -17.34
C PRO A 168 -4.21 -20.65 -17.76
N LEU A 169 -5.21 -20.93 -16.94
CA LEU A 169 -6.60 -20.50 -17.14
C LEU A 169 -6.98 -19.34 -16.21
N PHE A 170 -6.54 -19.39 -14.95
CA PHE A 170 -6.83 -18.36 -13.97
C PHE A 170 -5.56 -18.02 -13.21
N VAL A 171 -5.19 -16.74 -13.17
CA VAL A 171 -3.93 -16.29 -12.60
C VAL A 171 -4.16 -15.16 -11.60
N GLN A 172 -3.30 -15.10 -10.59
CA GLN A 172 -3.33 -14.11 -9.53
C GLN A 172 -2.01 -13.34 -9.49
N SER A 173 -2.08 -12.03 -9.27
CA SER A 173 -0.88 -11.21 -9.09
C SER A 173 -0.18 -11.53 -7.77
N SER A 174 1.14 -11.63 -7.81
CA SER A 174 2.00 -11.86 -6.64
C SER A 174 2.28 -10.58 -5.84
N THR A 175 2.18 -9.41 -6.47
CA THR A 175 2.44 -8.12 -5.81
C THR A 175 1.20 -7.54 -5.16
N ASN A 176 0.03 -7.87 -5.71
CA ASN A 176 -1.24 -7.61 -5.06
C ASN A 176 -2.13 -8.84 -5.22
N ASN A 177 -2.25 -9.62 -4.14
CA ASN A 177 -3.04 -10.85 -4.08
C ASN A 177 -4.55 -10.63 -4.32
N GLN A 178 -4.99 -9.40 -4.57
CA GLN A 178 -6.39 -9.07 -4.87
C GLN A 178 -6.66 -8.85 -6.36
N VAL A 179 -5.67 -9.06 -7.24
CA VAL A 179 -5.83 -8.89 -8.69
C VAL A 179 -5.77 -10.24 -9.40
N PHE A 180 -6.82 -10.52 -10.18
CA PHE A 180 -7.01 -11.79 -10.88
C PHE A 180 -7.29 -11.58 -12.36
N LEU A 181 -6.85 -12.54 -13.17
CA LEU A 181 -7.06 -12.55 -14.62
C LEU A 181 -7.49 -13.94 -15.07
N TYR A 182 -8.59 -14.00 -15.82
CA TYR A 182 -9.05 -15.21 -16.49
C TYR A 182 -8.59 -15.19 -17.95
N ALA A 183 -8.10 -16.34 -18.43
CA ALA A 183 -7.48 -16.46 -19.74
C ALA A 183 -8.46 -16.76 -20.88
N SER A 184 -9.75 -16.96 -20.59
CA SER A 184 -10.78 -17.30 -21.58
C SER A 184 -11.99 -16.37 -21.45
N SER A 185 -12.94 -16.43 -22.38
CA SER A 185 -14.22 -15.75 -22.20
C SER A 185 -15.14 -16.61 -21.34
N LEU A 186 -16.04 -15.98 -20.58
CA LEU A 186 -17.10 -16.69 -19.84
C LEU A 186 -18.27 -17.11 -20.74
N SER A 187 -18.26 -16.73 -22.02
CA SER A 187 -19.23 -17.19 -23.00
C SER A 187 -19.19 -18.73 -23.14
N SER A 188 -20.36 -19.35 -23.30
CA SER A 188 -20.50 -20.79 -23.54
C SER A 188 -19.80 -21.28 -24.82
N GLU A 189 -19.51 -20.38 -25.77
CA GLU A 189 -18.69 -20.69 -26.96
C GLU A 189 -17.23 -21.00 -26.61
N TYR A 190 -16.74 -20.44 -25.50
CA TYR A 190 -15.35 -20.54 -25.07
C TYR A 190 -15.15 -21.60 -23.98
N SER A 191 -16.11 -21.74 -23.07
CA SER A 191 -15.98 -22.67 -21.95
C SER A 191 -17.32 -23.01 -21.29
N THR A 192 -17.40 -24.20 -20.69
CA THR A 192 -18.49 -24.60 -19.78
C THR A 192 -18.18 -24.26 -18.31
N PHE A 193 -17.15 -23.45 -18.05
CA PHE A 193 -16.71 -23.12 -16.69
C PHE A 193 -17.82 -22.49 -15.84
N THR A 194 -18.66 -21.63 -16.41
CA THR A 194 -19.78 -21.00 -15.70
C THR A 194 -20.88 -21.96 -15.23
N GLN A 195 -20.91 -23.19 -15.78
CA GLN A 195 -21.87 -24.24 -15.43
C GLN A 195 -21.34 -25.18 -14.33
N ASP A 196 -20.05 -25.08 -14.00
CA ASP A 196 -19.39 -25.95 -13.04
C ASP A 196 -19.36 -25.32 -11.63
N ALA A 197 -19.39 -26.17 -10.59
CA ALA A 197 -19.39 -25.72 -9.19
C ALA A 197 -18.11 -24.95 -8.78
N LEU A 198 -17.02 -25.10 -9.52
CA LEU A 198 -15.79 -24.36 -9.29
C LEU A 198 -15.96 -22.86 -9.56
N PHE A 199 -16.83 -22.47 -10.49
CA PHE A 199 -17.08 -21.06 -10.82
C PHE A 199 -17.69 -20.25 -9.66
N PRO A 200 -18.85 -20.63 -9.07
CA PRO A 200 -19.38 -19.94 -7.90
C PRO A 200 -18.40 -20.00 -6.72
N SER A 201 -17.74 -21.13 -6.51
CA SER A 201 -16.77 -21.30 -5.41
C SER A 201 -15.61 -20.30 -5.50
N ILE A 202 -15.05 -20.10 -6.70
CA ILE A 202 -13.96 -19.14 -6.93
C ILE A 202 -14.45 -17.71 -6.77
N LEU A 203 -15.62 -17.35 -7.31
CA LEU A 203 -16.16 -16.00 -7.19
C LEU A 203 -16.49 -15.65 -5.73
N LEU A 204 -17.14 -16.54 -4.99
CA LEU A 204 -17.43 -16.33 -3.57
C LEU A 204 -16.14 -16.19 -2.77
N ARG A 205 -15.12 -17.00 -3.06
CA ARG A 205 -13.80 -16.85 -2.45
C ARG A 205 -13.15 -15.50 -2.74
N ILE A 206 -13.22 -15.03 -3.98
CA ILE A 206 -12.74 -13.68 -4.32
C ILE A 206 -13.52 -12.64 -3.52
N GLY A 207 -14.84 -12.77 -3.43
CA GLY A 207 -15.70 -11.91 -2.62
C GLY A 207 -15.29 -11.87 -1.15
N GLU A 208 -15.03 -13.03 -0.55
CA GLU A 208 -14.54 -13.16 0.83
C GLU A 208 -13.19 -12.45 1.02
N LEU A 209 -12.22 -12.74 0.15
CA LEU A 209 -10.87 -12.16 0.22
C LEU A 209 -10.83 -10.67 -0.17
N SER A 210 -11.88 -10.15 -0.78
CA SER A 210 -11.93 -8.77 -1.26
C SER A 210 -12.21 -7.73 -0.19
N GLN A 211 -12.69 -8.15 0.98
CA GLN A 211 -13.01 -7.26 2.07
C GLN A 211 -11.79 -6.44 2.47
N ARG A 212 -11.86 -5.12 2.26
CA ARG A 212 -10.79 -4.22 2.68
C ARG A 212 -10.76 -4.15 4.19
N THR A 213 -9.76 -4.79 4.79
CA THR A 213 -9.47 -4.65 6.22
C THR A 213 -8.43 -3.55 6.41
N PRO A 214 -8.75 -2.48 7.14
CA PRO A 214 -7.72 -1.53 7.57
C PRO A 214 -6.69 -2.23 8.47
N PRO A 215 -5.50 -1.64 8.66
CA PRO A 215 -4.47 -2.23 9.51
C PRO A 215 -5.00 -2.48 10.93
N LEU A 216 -4.62 -3.63 11.52
CA LEU A 216 -5.08 -4.04 12.86
C LEU A 216 -4.66 -3.07 13.97
N PHE A 217 -3.54 -2.38 13.75
CA PHE A 217 -3.00 -1.34 14.61
C PHE A 217 -2.02 -0.48 13.81
N LEU A 218 -1.76 0.73 14.29
CA LEU A 218 -0.64 1.57 13.86
C LEU A 218 0.33 1.77 15.03
N THR A 219 1.59 2.04 14.68
CA THR A 219 2.65 2.41 15.61
C THR A 219 2.92 3.90 15.48
N LEU A 220 2.79 4.61 16.59
CA LEU A 220 3.13 6.02 16.67
C LEU A 220 4.59 6.23 16.22
N GLY A 221 4.81 7.14 15.25
CA GLY A 221 6.12 7.45 14.70
C GLY A 221 6.60 6.56 13.54
N LYS A 222 5.85 5.53 13.12
CA LYS A 222 6.20 4.69 11.95
C LYS A 222 5.28 4.89 10.75
N GLU A 223 4.00 4.59 10.92
CA GLU A 223 3.02 4.70 9.84
C GLU A 223 2.55 6.15 9.69
N ARG A 224 2.12 6.50 8.47
CA ARG A 224 1.73 7.89 8.14
C ARG A 224 0.26 8.19 8.40
N GLY A 225 -0.59 7.17 8.32
CA GLY A 225 -2.02 7.36 8.45
C GLY A 225 -2.83 6.07 8.42
N TYR A 226 -4.12 6.24 8.70
CA TYR A 226 -5.12 5.18 8.73
C TYR A 226 -6.14 5.39 7.61
N PRO A 227 -6.36 4.40 6.72
CA PRO A 227 -7.25 4.56 5.58
C PRO A 227 -8.73 4.56 6.00
N LEU A 228 -9.49 5.47 5.38
CA LEU A 228 -10.94 5.62 5.49
C LEU A 228 -11.59 5.42 4.12
N TYR A 229 -12.22 4.27 3.93
CA TYR A 229 -12.82 3.87 2.65
C TYR A 229 -14.28 4.32 2.45
N ASP A 230 -14.98 4.68 3.53
CA ASP A 230 -16.44 4.94 3.56
C ASP A 230 -16.80 6.31 4.18
N VAL A 231 -16.02 7.33 3.83
CA VAL A 231 -16.30 8.71 4.23
C VAL A 231 -16.79 9.48 3.02
N SER A 232 -18.10 9.76 3.02
CA SER A 232 -18.74 10.67 2.07
C SER A 232 -18.48 12.10 2.54
N ASN A 233 -17.94 12.93 1.65
CA ASN A 233 -17.90 14.40 1.69
C ASN A 233 -17.79 15.14 3.05
N GLN A 234 -16.74 15.96 3.08
CA GLN A 234 -16.22 16.96 4.02
C GLN A 234 -17.17 17.88 4.82
N GLU A 235 -18.49 17.67 4.89
CA GLU A 235 -19.34 18.59 5.66
C GLU A 235 -19.11 18.48 7.17
N ASN A 236 -18.79 17.29 7.67
CA ASN A 236 -18.57 17.07 9.10
C ASN A 236 -17.13 16.57 9.38
N PRO A 237 -16.49 17.08 10.45
CA PRO A 237 -15.17 16.61 10.85
C PRO A 237 -15.24 15.16 11.34
N ILE A 238 -14.16 14.42 11.09
CA ILE A 238 -13.94 13.12 11.72
C ILE A 238 -13.54 13.34 13.17
N HIS A 239 -13.98 12.47 14.06
CA HIS A 239 -13.66 12.48 15.48
C HIS A 239 -12.99 11.16 15.88
N LEU A 240 -11.91 11.25 16.66
CA LEU A 240 -11.23 10.15 17.33
C LEU A 240 -11.53 10.23 18.82
N ILE A 241 -12.34 9.30 19.31
CA ILE A 241 -12.84 9.32 20.69
C ILE A 241 -12.19 8.19 21.49
N LYS A 242 -11.48 8.54 22.57
CA LYS A 242 -10.90 7.61 23.55
C LYS A 242 -11.27 8.13 24.95
N ASN A 243 -12.06 7.36 25.70
CA ASN A 243 -12.59 7.79 27.01
C ASN A 243 -13.30 9.15 26.89
N GLU A 244 -12.86 10.17 27.63
CA GLU A 244 -13.39 11.55 27.58
C GLU A 244 -12.65 12.45 26.57
N GLN A 245 -11.59 11.95 25.93
CA GLN A 245 -10.85 12.71 24.92
C GLN A 245 -11.54 12.59 23.56
N ASP A 246 -11.88 13.73 22.99
CA ASP A 246 -12.36 13.87 21.61
C ASP A 246 -11.33 14.68 20.82
N ILE A 247 -10.78 14.07 19.77
CA ILE A 247 -9.71 14.64 18.96
C ILE A 247 -10.15 14.68 17.50
N ILE A 248 -10.07 15.84 16.88
CA ILE A 248 -10.35 16.01 15.44
C ILE A 248 -9.02 15.86 14.67
N PRO A 249 -8.81 14.78 13.90
CA PRO A 249 -7.58 14.59 13.17
C PRO A 249 -7.57 15.35 11.84
N LYS A 250 -6.37 15.56 11.32
CA LYS A 250 -6.20 15.96 9.93
C LYS A 250 -6.54 14.79 9.01
N VAL A 251 -7.57 14.96 8.19
CA VAL A 251 -7.92 14.02 7.12
C VAL A 251 -7.27 14.47 5.82
N ILE A 252 -6.43 13.60 5.24
CA ILE A 252 -5.76 13.85 3.97
C ILE A 252 -6.56 13.19 2.85
N HIS A 253 -6.91 13.99 1.85
CA HIS A 253 -7.48 13.51 0.59
C HIS A 253 -6.43 13.67 -0.50
N GLN A 254 -5.78 12.57 -0.90
CA GLN A 254 -4.81 12.64 -1.99
C GLN A 254 -5.53 12.86 -3.32
N LYS A 255 -5.00 13.78 -4.14
CA LYS A 255 -5.49 13.99 -5.51
C LYS A 255 -5.43 12.65 -6.26
N ASN A 256 -6.53 12.30 -6.91
CA ASN A 256 -6.75 11.00 -7.59
C ASN A 256 -6.94 9.75 -6.71
N SER A 257 -6.93 9.85 -5.39
CA SER A 257 -7.34 8.74 -4.51
C SER A 257 -8.86 8.49 -4.58
N ILE A 258 -9.27 7.27 -4.21
CA ILE A 258 -10.67 6.87 -4.01
C ILE A 258 -11.03 6.69 -2.52
N TYR A 259 -10.08 6.99 -1.63
CA TYR A 259 -10.23 6.91 -0.18
C TYR A 259 -9.53 8.10 0.49
N SER A 260 -9.87 8.35 1.75
CA SER A 260 -9.30 9.39 2.59
C SER A 260 -8.40 8.77 3.66
N GLU A 261 -7.48 9.51 4.25
CA GLU A 261 -6.56 8.97 5.25
C GLU A 261 -6.54 9.87 6.50
N ILE A 262 -6.73 9.29 7.69
CA ILE A 262 -6.47 9.99 8.95
C ILE A 262 -4.96 10.08 9.09
N SER A 263 -4.41 11.28 9.07
CA SER A 263 -2.99 11.46 9.33
C SER A 263 -2.69 11.23 10.80
N ILE A 264 -1.75 10.33 11.09
CA ILE A 264 -1.24 10.08 12.45
C ILE A 264 0.18 10.62 12.63
N TYR A 265 0.57 11.57 11.78
CA TYR A 265 1.90 12.15 11.72
C TYR A 265 1.81 13.67 11.57
N GLY A 266 2.74 14.40 12.19
CA GLY A 266 2.83 15.86 12.10
C GLY A 266 2.98 16.54 13.46
N THR A 267 3.46 17.77 13.46
CA THR A 267 3.68 18.59 14.66
C THR A 267 2.34 19.01 15.29
N GLY A 268 2.21 18.92 16.62
CA GLY A 268 1.01 19.33 17.37
C GLY A 268 -0.04 18.22 17.55
N PHE A 269 -0.61 17.66 16.46
CA PHE A 269 -1.65 16.63 16.56
C PHE A 269 -1.12 15.29 17.11
N PHE A 270 0.11 14.91 16.73
CA PHE A 270 0.74 13.68 17.19
C PHE A 270 0.95 13.63 18.71
N GLU A 271 1.17 14.79 19.35
CA GLU A 271 1.44 14.89 20.79
C GLU A 271 0.21 14.59 21.65
N LEU A 272 -1.00 14.70 21.08
CA LEU A 272 -2.26 14.38 21.74
C LEU A 272 -2.62 12.89 21.63
N LEU A 273 -1.95 12.14 20.76
CA LEU A 273 -2.22 10.72 20.53
C LEU A 273 -1.41 9.86 21.50
N GLU A 274 -2.11 9.01 22.23
CA GLU A 274 -1.52 8.02 23.12
C GLU A 274 -1.81 6.61 22.61
N ALA A 275 -1.07 5.62 23.10
CA ALA A 275 -1.42 4.23 22.85
C ALA A 275 -2.83 3.91 23.41
N GLY A 276 -3.64 3.20 22.63
CA GLY A 276 -5.02 2.88 22.98
C GLY A 276 -5.89 2.57 21.77
N ILE A 277 -7.19 2.40 22.01
CA ILE A 277 -8.19 2.20 20.96
C ILE A 277 -9.06 3.45 20.88
N TYR A 278 -9.05 4.10 19.72
CA TYR A 278 -9.88 5.25 19.41
C TYR A 278 -11.08 4.81 18.58
N ASN A 279 -12.29 5.23 18.96
CA ASN A 279 -13.45 5.10 18.09
C ASN A 279 -13.40 6.19 17.03
N ILE A 280 -13.51 5.80 15.77
CA ILE A 280 -13.63 6.73 14.65
C ILE A 280 -15.11 7.01 14.47
N SER A 281 -15.51 8.28 14.56
CA SER A 281 -16.87 8.70 14.27
C SER A 281 -16.92 9.85 13.28
N ASP A 282 -17.99 9.87 12.50
CA ASP A 282 -18.35 10.92 11.56
C ASP A 282 -19.78 11.30 11.89
N SER A 283 -20.05 12.56 12.24
CA SER A 283 -21.41 13.02 12.56
C SER A 283 -22.09 12.19 13.67
N LYS A 284 -21.33 11.76 14.68
CA LYS A 284 -21.73 10.82 15.77
C LYS A 284 -22.02 9.38 15.33
N ILE A 285 -21.86 9.04 14.05
CA ILE A 285 -21.99 7.68 13.55
C ILE A 285 -20.62 6.99 13.66
N LYS A 286 -20.56 5.85 14.37
CA LYS A 286 -19.34 5.05 14.50
C LYS A 286 -18.97 4.44 13.13
N LYS A 287 -17.79 4.79 12.62
CA LYS A 287 -17.24 4.31 11.35
C LYS A 287 -16.25 3.14 11.52
N GLY A 288 -15.57 3.09 12.66
CA GLY A 288 -14.60 2.04 12.95
C GLY A 288 -13.83 2.27 14.24
N GLN A 289 -12.72 1.55 14.39
CA GLN A 289 -11.79 1.69 15.50
C GLN A 289 -10.36 1.76 14.98
N LEU A 290 -9.55 2.59 15.62
CA LEU A 290 -8.13 2.76 15.35
C LEU A 290 -7.36 2.35 16.61
N ALA A 291 -6.58 1.28 16.54
CA ALA A 291 -5.65 0.91 17.59
C ALA A 291 -4.28 1.56 17.35
N LEU A 292 -3.77 2.30 18.35
CA LEU A 292 -2.45 2.92 18.35
C LEU A 292 -1.56 2.27 19.41
N ASN A 293 -0.28 2.08 19.06
CA ASN A 293 0.75 1.56 19.96
C ASN A 293 2.00 2.44 19.91
N TYR A 294 2.75 2.50 21.01
CA TYR A 294 4.10 3.05 21.02
C TYR A 294 5.09 2.09 20.30
N ASP A 295 6.17 2.64 19.75
CA ASP A 295 7.23 1.81 19.19
C ASP A 295 7.97 1.08 20.31
N ARG A 296 7.98 -0.26 20.28
CA ARG A 296 8.70 -1.08 21.26
C ARG A 296 10.22 -0.85 21.25
N LYS A 297 10.78 -0.25 20.19
CA LYS A 297 12.20 0.17 20.16
C LYS A 297 12.50 1.28 21.16
N GLU A 298 11.52 2.10 21.52
CA GLU A 298 11.67 3.16 22.51
C GLU A 298 11.89 2.58 23.92
N SER A 299 11.34 1.40 24.20
CA SER A 299 11.56 0.67 25.46
C SER A 299 12.87 -0.11 25.51
N SER A 300 13.70 -0.11 24.45
CA SER A 300 15.05 -0.69 24.52
C SER A 300 16.00 0.31 25.18
N MET A 301 15.94 0.38 26.51
CA MET A 301 16.88 1.13 27.35
C MET A 301 18.26 0.43 27.40
N ALA A 302 18.86 0.19 26.23
CA ALA A 302 20.28 -0.15 26.12
C ALA A 302 21.06 1.17 26.16
N TYR A 303 21.24 1.71 27.37
CA TYR A 303 22.06 2.89 27.55
C TYR A 303 23.51 2.52 27.30
N ALA A 304 24.20 3.32 26.48
CA ALA A 304 25.64 3.19 26.35
C ALA A 304 26.29 3.48 27.70
N ASN A 305 27.14 2.57 28.17
CA ASN A 305 27.91 2.84 29.39
C ASN A 305 28.99 3.90 29.11
N GLN A 306 29.57 4.49 30.16
CA GLN A 306 30.58 5.54 30.02
C GLN A 306 31.74 5.13 29.08
N LYS A 307 32.17 3.87 29.10
CA LYS A 307 33.27 3.38 28.24
C LYS A 307 32.87 3.38 26.76
N GLU A 308 31.64 2.96 26.46
CA GLU A 308 31.10 2.95 25.09
C GLU A 308 30.92 4.36 24.53
N VAL A 309 30.44 5.30 25.36
CA VAL A 309 30.33 6.72 25.01
C VAL A 309 31.71 7.32 24.72
N MET A 310 32.68 7.09 25.60
CA MET A 310 34.06 7.57 25.42
C MET A 310 34.70 6.99 24.15
N ALA A 311 34.51 5.70 23.88
CA ALA A 311 35.03 5.06 22.67
C ALA A 311 34.42 5.65 21.38
N PHE A 312 33.12 5.95 21.37
CA PHE A 312 32.43 6.57 20.23
C PHE A 312 32.99 7.97 19.91
N PHE A 313 33.14 8.83 20.92
CA PHE A 313 33.66 10.19 20.73
C PHE A 313 35.17 10.22 20.41
N ASN A 314 35.96 9.33 21.01
CA ASN A 314 37.38 9.17 20.68
C ASN A 314 37.58 8.76 19.21
N LYS A 315 36.72 7.88 18.66
CA LYS A 315 36.74 7.50 17.24
C LYS A 315 36.45 8.67 16.29
N LYS A 316 35.80 9.73 16.78
CA LYS A 316 35.48 10.96 16.04
C LYS A 316 36.45 12.10 16.32
N ASN A 317 37.58 11.85 17.01
CA ASN A 317 38.55 12.85 17.47
C ASN A 317 37.91 14.01 18.27
N MET A 318 36.81 13.74 18.98
CA MET A 318 36.16 14.73 19.85
C MET A 318 36.63 14.51 21.28
N GLY A 319 37.13 15.56 21.93
CA GLY A 319 37.52 15.51 23.34
C GLY A 319 36.29 15.42 24.24
N VAL A 320 36.24 14.41 25.11
CA VAL A 320 35.19 14.27 26.13
C VAL A 320 35.69 14.86 27.45
N ILE A 321 34.88 15.70 28.09
CA ILE A 321 35.19 16.36 29.36
C ILE A 321 34.32 15.72 30.45
N ASP A 322 34.95 15.10 31.44
CA ASP A 322 34.26 14.57 32.62
C ASP A 322 34.14 15.67 33.69
N TYR A 323 32.90 16.05 34.01
CA TYR A 323 32.60 17.14 34.95
C TYR A 323 32.47 16.67 36.41
N THR A 324 32.48 15.36 36.67
CA THR A 324 32.10 14.83 38.00
C THR A 324 33.19 14.97 39.07
N ASN A 325 34.45 15.16 38.67
CA ASN A 325 35.59 15.20 39.59
C ASN A 325 36.26 16.57 39.77
N ASN A 326 35.70 17.66 39.23
CA ASN A 326 36.34 18.97 39.29
C ASN A 326 35.36 20.15 39.38
N SER A 327 34.54 20.16 40.43
CA SER A 327 33.64 21.29 40.74
C SER A 327 34.35 22.58 41.18
N LYS A 328 35.69 22.71 41.09
CA LYS A 328 36.41 23.95 41.44
C LYS A 328 37.51 24.46 40.52
N LYS A 329 37.84 23.80 39.40
CA LYS A 329 38.86 24.33 38.45
C LYS A 329 38.58 23.92 37.00
N VAL A 330 37.46 24.40 36.45
CA VAL A 330 37.36 24.58 34.99
C VAL A 330 37.36 26.09 34.74
N ILE A 331 38.53 26.68 34.90
CA ILE A 331 38.84 27.91 34.18
C ILE A 331 38.92 27.49 32.72
N ILE A 332 38.10 28.11 31.88
CA ILE A 332 38.10 27.96 30.43
C ILE A 332 39.48 28.35 29.90
N ASN A 333 40.41 27.39 29.88
CA ASN A 333 41.80 27.58 29.46
C ASN A 333 42.07 27.05 28.05
N SER A 334 41.03 26.78 27.26
CA SER A 334 41.14 26.17 25.93
C SER A 334 40.87 27.08 24.74
N GLN A 335 40.73 28.41 24.91
CA GLN A 335 40.59 29.33 23.76
C GLN A 335 41.54 30.53 23.74
N ASN A 336 42.36 30.79 24.77
CA ASN A 336 43.18 32.01 24.85
C ASN A 336 44.70 31.81 24.95
N LYS A 337 45.24 30.60 24.71
CA LYS A 337 46.72 30.45 24.66
C LYS A 337 47.36 31.05 23.41
N ALA A 338 46.65 31.08 22.27
CA ALA A 338 47.16 31.69 21.04
C ALA A 338 47.19 33.24 21.11
N LEU A 339 46.24 33.85 21.81
CA LEU A 339 46.14 35.31 21.94
C LEU A 339 47.11 35.91 22.98
N GLN A 340 47.58 35.13 23.96
CA GLN A 340 48.43 35.65 25.04
C GLN A 340 49.86 36.06 24.63
N ASN A 341 50.33 35.68 23.43
CA ASN A 341 51.70 36.00 22.98
C ASN A 341 51.78 36.93 21.75
N LEU A 342 50.65 37.28 21.12
CA LEU A 342 50.64 38.16 19.94
C LEU A 342 50.98 39.62 20.28
N TRP A 343 50.70 40.07 21.51
CA TRP A 343 51.02 41.45 21.93
C TRP A 343 52.51 41.76 21.84
N LYS A 344 53.40 40.78 22.05
CA LYS A 344 54.85 40.94 21.89
C LYS A 344 55.22 41.23 20.44
N ILE A 345 54.54 40.58 19.50
CA ILE A 345 54.73 40.77 18.05
C ILE A 345 54.21 42.15 17.64
N PHE A 346 53.03 42.56 18.14
CA PHE A 346 52.50 43.91 17.90
C PHE A 346 53.40 45.01 18.49
N LEU A 347 54.00 44.79 19.65
CA LEU A 347 54.91 45.75 20.29
C LEU A 347 56.21 45.90 19.49
N LEU A 348 56.77 44.80 19.00
CA LEU A 348 57.92 44.80 18.08
C LEU A 348 57.57 45.48 16.74
N GLY A 349 56.39 45.22 16.18
CA GLY A 349 55.91 45.87 14.96
C GLY A 349 55.74 47.38 15.12
N ALA A 350 55.14 47.82 16.24
CA ALA A 350 54.99 49.24 16.55
C ALA A 350 56.34 49.95 16.70
N LEU A 351 57.32 49.31 17.37
CA LEU A 351 58.67 49.85 17.50
C LEU A 351 59.37 49.97 16.14
N PHE A 352 59.21 48.96 15.26
CA PHE A 352 59.76 48.99 13.91
C PHE A 352 59.17 50.14 13.06
N CYS A 353 57.85 50.34 13.11
CA CYS A 353 57.20 51.47 12.44
C CYS A 353 57.70 52.81 12.97
N PHE A 354 57.85 52.96 14.28
CA PHE A 354 58.35 54.19 14.89
C PHE A 354 59.80 54.50 14.49
N ILE A 355 60.68 53.49 14.46
CA ILE A 355 62.06 53.68 13.99
C ILE A 355 62.09 54.01 12.50
N SER A 356 61.24 53.35 11.70
CA SER A 356 61.11 53.62 10.26
C SER A 356 60.62 55.04 10.00
N GLU A 357 59.65 55.53 10.77
CA GLU A 357 59.18 56.92 10.73
C GLU A 357 60.31 57.91 11.07
N LEU A 358 61.09 57.65 12.12
CA LEU A 358 62.24 58.49 12.47
C LEU A 358 63.33 58.49 11.40
N LEU A 359 63.59 57.33 10.77
CA LEU A 359 64.56 57.24 9.67
C LEU A 359 64.06 57.98 8.43
N VAL A 360 62.76 57.89 8.11
CA VAL A 360 62.12 58.69 7.06
C VAL A 360 62.27 60.18 7.37
N LEU A 361 61.89 60.65 8.56
CA LEU A 361 61.99 62.06 8.93
C LEU A 361 63.43 62.59 8.94
N LYS A 362 64.42 61.72 9.21
CA LYS A 362 65.84 62.11 9.28
C LYS A 362 66.55 62.13 7.93
N PHE A 363 66.21 61.19 7.04
CA PHE A 363 66.89 61.03 5.74
C PHE A 363 66.07 61.55 4.55
N TRP A 364 64.79 61.87 4.77
CA TRP A 364 63.94 62.55 3.80
C TRP A 364 63.84 64.02 4.19
N LYS A 365 64.44 64.88 3.36
CA LYS A 365 64.24 66.32 3.38
C LYS A 365 63.16 66.71 2.39
#